data_AF-A0A2X0ISE8-F1
#
_entry.id   AF-A0A2X0ISE8-F1
#
_cell.length_a   1.000
_cell.length_b   1.000
_cell.length_c   1.000
_cell.angle_alpha   90.00
_cell.angle_beta   90.00
_cell.angle_gamma   90.00
#
_symmetry.space_group_name_H-M   'P 1'
#
loop_
_entity.id
_entity.type
_entity.pdbx_description
1 polymer ?
#
loop_
_entity_poly.entity_id
_entity_poly.type
_entity_poly.pdbx_seq_one_letter_code
_entity_poly.pdbx_strand_id
1 'polypeptide(L)'
;MTDQVPVDEYSGMAKLTYALYYLGVGDPKGVELPSDDGGRWVTVTPGGGCVTVVAGTEWDSIKISFLVYEAEPEPLAGEWTHVEEFSCTATDRPAAFTSGTSNECMFAPPLPPDHLFNRPGEEAPYRWRARLLVANFEVEEHVLQFWPA
;
A
#
# COMPACT_ATOMS: atom_id res chain seq x y z
N MET A 1 -2.64 15.90 22.44
CA MET A 1 -2.44 14.96 21.33
C MET A 1 -2.31 15.82 20.10
N THR A 2 -1.18 15.76 19.43
CA THR A 2 -0.97 16.49 18.19
C THR A 2 -1.37 15.54 17.09
N ASP A 3 -2.49 15.82 16.40
CA ASP A 3 -2.87 15.04 15.23
C ASP A 3 -1.79 15.28 14.17
N GLN A 4 -0.94 14.28 13.96
CA GLN A 4 0.09 14.33 12.93
C GLN A 4 -0.62 14.20 11.59
N VAL A 5 -0.43 15.19 10.72
CA VAL A 5 -1.06 15.23 9.39
C VAL A 5 -0.12 14.55 8.39
N PRO A 6 -0.62 13.76 7.43
CA PRO A 6 0.19 13.27 6.33
C PRO A 6 0.90 14.42 5.60
N VAL A 7 2.16 14.22 5.23
CA VAL A 7 2.90 15.15 4.37
C VAL A 7 2.67 14.90 2.88
N ASP A 8 2.19 13.72 2.54
CA ASP A 8 1.68 13.38 1.22
C ASP A 8 0.57 12.33 1.35
N GLU A 9 -0.40 12.37 0.45
CA GLU A 9 -1.54 11.47 0.50
C GLU A 9 -2.15 11.19 -0.88
N TYR A 10 -2.77 10.03 -0.99
CA TYR A 10 -3.62 9.68 -2.10
C TYR A 10 -4.80 8.87 -1.59
N SER A 11 -5.99 9.13 -2.15
CA SER A 11 -7.15 8.27 -1.99
C SER A 11 -7.83 8.04 -3.33
N GLY A 12 -8.18 6.79 -3.62
CA GLY A 12 -8.88 6.44 -4.85
C GLY A 12 -9.57 5.09 -4.76
N MET A 13 -10.24 4.72 -5.86
CA MET A 13 -10.93 3.44 -5.98
C MET A 13 -10.12 2.49 -6.85
N ALA A 14 -10.16 1.20 -6.54
CA ALA A 14 -9.58 0.17 -7.39
C ALA A 14 -10.48 -1.06 -7.42
N LYS A 15 -10.59 -1.73 -8.56
CA LYS A 15 -11.23 -3.05 -8.65
C LYS A 15 -10.13 -4.10 -8.59
N LEU A 16 -10.16 -4.95 -7.57
CA LEU A 16 -9.06 -5.87 -7.26
C LEU A 16 -9.57 -7.31 -7.14
N THR A 17 -8.76 -8.26 -7.58
CA THR A 17 -8.75 -9.60 -6.97
C THR A 17 -7.70 -9.63 -5.85
N TYR A 18 -6.62 -8.86 -6.01
CA TYR A 18 -5.58 -8.54 -5.01
C TYR A 18 -4.90 -7.22 -5.43
N ALA A 19 -4.55 -6.34 -4.49
CA ALA A 19 -3.76 -5.14 -4.77
C ALA A 19 -2.27 -5.50 -4.95
N LEU A 20 -1.64 -5.03 -6.02
CA LEU A 20 -0.18 -5.06 -6.17
C LEU A 20 0.35 -3.63 -6.12
N TYR A 21 1.13 -3.32 -5.09
CA TYR A 21 1.83 -2.05 -4.96
C TYR A 21 3.31 -2.26 -5.32
N TYR A 22 3.72 -1.81 -6.51
CA TYR A 22 5.14 -1.79 -6.86
C TYR A 22 5.78 -0.52 -6.33
N LEU A 23 6.49 -0.64 -5.21
CA LEU A 23 7.31 0.43 -4.66
C LEU A 23 8.69 0.46 -5.34
N GLY A 24 8.69 0.77 -6.64
CA GLY A 24 9.87 1.32 -7.32
C GLY A 24 11.07 0.39 -7.53
N VAL A 25 10.97 -0.93 -7.38
CA VAL A 25 12.06 -1.84 -7.77
C VAL A 25 11.62 -2.67 -8.97
N GLY A 26 12.30 -2.45 -10.10
CA GLY A 26 11.90 -2.92 -11.43
C GLY A 26 11.58 -4.41 -11.53
N ASP A 27 10.79 -4.73 -12.56
CA ASP A 27 10.26 -6.03 -12.97
C ASP A 27 10.39 -7.15 -11.90
N PRO A 28 9.34 -7.40 -11.09
CA PRO A 28 9.42 -8.34 -9.98
C PRO A 28 9.84 -9.72 -10.50
N LYS A 29 11.05 -10.18 -10.18
CA LYS A 29 11.32 -11.61 -10.20
C LYS A 29 10.60 -12.23 -9.00
N GLY A 30 9.33 -12.57 -9.20
CA GLY A 30 8.48 -13.20 -8.19
C GLY A 30 7.52 -12.20 -7.56
N VAL A 31 6.29 -12.16 -8.09
CA VAL A 31 5.13 -11.73 -7.30
C VAL A 31 4.84 -12.89 -6.34
N GLU A 32 5.12 -12.71 -5.05
CA GLU A 32 4.66 -13.64 -4.03
C GLU A 32 3.27 -13.17 -3.58
N LEU A 33 2.26 -14.00 -3.85
CA LEU A 33 0.95 -13.87 -3.24
C LEU A 33 1.05 -14.37 -1.79
N PRO A 34 0.38 -13.73 -0.82
CA PRO A 34 0.29 -14.31 0.51
C PRO A 34 -0.34 -15.71 0.42
N SER A 35 0.09 -16.58 1.32
CA SER A 35 -0.48 -17.91 1.45
C SER A 35 -1.97 -17.81 1.81
N ASP A 36 -2.77 -18.76 1.32
CA ASP A 36 -4.21 -18.92 1.61
C ASP A 36 -4.52 -19.23 3.10
N ASP A 37 -3.54 -19.09 3.99
CA ASP A 37 -3.66 -19.38 5.42
C ASP A 37 -4.36 -18.25 6.21
N GLY A 38 -4.88 -17.22 5.52
CA GLY A 38 -5.87 -16.27 6.04
C GLY A 38 -5.37 -15.29 7.10
N GLY A 39 -4.06 -15.31 7.42
CA GLY A 39 -3.47 -14.48 8.47
C GLY A 39 -2.66 -13.28 7.98
N ARG A 40 -2.29 -13.24 6.69
CA ARG A 40 -1.45 -12.18 6.11
C ARG A 40 -2.09 -11.59 4.88
N TRP A 41 -2.26 -10.28 4.92
CA TRP A 41 -2.80 -9.49 3.83
C TRP A 41 -1.68 -8.79 3.08
N VAL A 42 -0.48 -8.67 3.67
CA VAL A 42 0.68 -8.04 3.04
C VAL A 42 1.78 -9.06 2.73
N THR A 43 2.31 -9.02 1.51
CA THR A 43 3.54 -9.71 1.13
C THR A 43 4.55 -8.71 0.61
N VAL A 44 5.78 -8.77 1.13
CA VAL A 44 6.88 -7.92 0.66
C VAL A 44 7.96 -8.82 0.06
N THR A 45 8.42 -8.51 -1.15
CA THR A 45 9.43 -9.32 -1.82
C THR A 45 10.77 -9.31 -1.08
N PRO A 46 11.61 -10.35 -1.25
CA PRO A 46 12.99 -10.35 -0.76
C PRO A 46 13.77 -9.14 -1.34
N GLY A 47 13.94 -8.10 -0.54
CA GLY A 47 14.55 -6.82 -0.95
C GLY A 47 13.69 -5.58 -0.66
N GLY A 48 12.42 -5.75 -0.30
CA GLY A 48 11.53 -4.67 0.15
C GLY A 48 10.81 -3.91 -0.97
N GLY A 49 11.17 -4.15 -2.23
CA GLY A 49 10.82 -3.28 -3.36
C GLY A 49 9.47 -3.51 -4.02
N CYS A 50 8.73 -4.53 -3.59
CA CYS A 50 7.38 -4.81 -4.05
C CYS A 50 6.53 -5.23 -2.86
N VAL A 51 5.36 -4.64 -2.74
CA VAL A 51 4.40 -4.86 -1.66
C VAL A 51 3.09 -5.30 -2.29
N THR A 52 2.70 -6.55 -2.10
CA THR A 52 1.38 -7.05 -2.48
C THR A 52 0.46 -6.88 -1.27
N VAL A 53 -0.75 -6.36 -1.48
CA VAL A 53 -1.82 -6.37 -0.47
C VAL A 53 -3.04 -7.08 -1.02
N VAL A 54 -3.50 -8.14 -0.37
CA VAL A 54 -4.67 -8.88 -0.85
C VAL A 54 -5.96 -8.21 -0.35
N ALA A 55 -6.98 -8.19 -1.20
CA ALA A 55 -8.33 -7.74 -0.81
C ALA A 55 -9.12 -8.92 -0.23
N GLY A 56 -9.97 -8.63 0.75
CA GLY A 56 -10.84 -9.62 1.39
C GLY A 56 -12.05 -9.98 0.55
N THR A 57 -12.45 -9.07 -0.34
CA THR A 57 -13.58 -9.23 -1.26
C THR A 57 -13.10 -9.40 -2.70
N GLU A 58 -13.53 -10.49 -3.34
CA GLU A 58 -13.21 -10.78 -4.73
C GLU A 58 -14.15 -9.97 -5.64
N TRP A 59 -13.60 -9.24 -6.61
CA TRP A 59 -14.34 -8.56 -7.71
C TRP A 59 -15.09 -7.26 -7.40
N ASP A 60 -15.09 -6.80 -6.15
CA ASP A 60 -15.69 -5.52 -5.79
C ASP A 60 -14.69 -4.36 -5.88
N SER A 61 -15.24 -3.14 -5.97
CA SER A 61 -14.43 -1.93 -5.87
C SER A 61 -14.03 -1.74 -4.42
N ILE A 62 -12.74 -1.54 -4.15
CA ILE A 62 -12.24 -1.18 -2.84
C ILE A 62 -11.75 0.26 -2.85
N LYS A 63 -11.79 0.91 -1.69
CA LYS A 63 -11.19 2.21 -1.47
C LYS A 63 -9.78 2.03 -0.94
N ILE A 64 -8.79 2.63 -1.59
CA ILE A 64 -7.40 2.61 -1.15
C ILE A 64 -6.98 4.02 -0.79
N SER A 65 -6.36 4.17 0.38
CA SER A 65 -5.68 5.40 0.77
C SER A 65 -4.23 5.13 1.17
N PHE A 66 -3.31 5.93 0.65
CA PHE A 66 -1.92 5.98 1.10
C PHE A 66 -1.71 7.29 1.86
N LEU A 67 -1.16 7.20 3.06
CA LEU A 67 -0.88 8.33 3.93
C LEU A 67 0.59 8.29 4.33
N VAL A 68 1.34 9.31 3.97
CA VAL A 68 2.80 9.37 4.18
C VAL A 68 3.09 10.38 5.28
N TYR A 69 3.87 9.97 6.29
CA TYR A 69 4.18 10.79 7.46
C TYR A 69 5.69 10.95 7.62
N GLU A 70 6.12 12.05 8.26
CA GLU A 70 7.53 12.29 8.59
C GLU A 70 8.06 11.42 9.73
N ALA A 71 7.17 10.88 10.56
CA ALA A 71 7.48 10.02 11.70
C ALA A 71 6.31 9.07 11.97
N GLU A 72 6.52 8.04 12.79
CA GLU A 72 5.50 7.03 13.12
C GLU A 72 4.21 7.69 13.63
N PRO A 73 3.09 7.57 12.90
CA PRO A 73 1.81 8.12 13.33
C PRO A 73 1.13 7.16 14.32
N GLU A 74 0.30 7.74 15.19
CA GLU A 74 -0.70 6.96 15.90
C GLU A 74 -1.60 6.20 14.90
N PRO A 75 -2.07 4.99 15.25
CA PRO A 75 -3.05 4.29 14.45
C PRO A 75 -4.29 5.17 14.28
N LEU A 76 -4.78 5.30 13.04
CA LEU A 76 -6.03 6.02 12.80
C LEU A 76 -7.16 5.43 13.64
N ALA A 77 -7.96 6.29 14.24
CA ALA A 77 -9.18 5.86 14.92
C ALA A 77 -10.16 5.29 13.89
N GLY A 78 -10.72 4.12 14.17
CA GLY A 78 -11.66 3.45 13.28
C GLY A 78 -11.99 2.04 13.76
N GLU A 79 -13.05 1.46 13.20
CA GLU A 79 -13.37 0.04 13.39
C GLU A 79 -12.63 -0.77 12.32
N TRP A 80 -11.40 -1.16 12.63
CA TRP A 80 -10.56 -1.95 11.73
C TRP A 80 -10.80 -3.44 11.94
N THR A 81 -11.11 -4.15 10.86
CA THR A 81 -11.27 -5.60 10.84
C THR A 81 -9.93 -6.33 10.72
N HIS A 82 -8.90 -5.65 10.20
CA HIS A 82 -7.53 -6.17 10.14
C HIS A 82 -6.51 -5.05 10.29
N VAL A 83 -5.39 -5.34 10.96
CA VAL A 83 -4.25 -4.44 11.12
C VAL A 83 -2.97 -5.24 10.94
N GLU A 84 -2.09 -4.76 10.06
CA GLU A 84 -0.81 -5.44 9.78
C GLU A 84 0.31 -4.43 9.57
N GLU A 85 1.44 -4.62 10.25
CA GLU A 85 2.64 -3.82 10.04
C GLU A 85 3.63 -4.54 9.14
N PHE A 86 4.31 -3.78 8.28
CA PHE A 86 5.31 -4.28 7.37
C PHE A 86 6.43 -3.26 7.14
N SER A 87 7.47 -3.68 6.43
CA SER A 87 8.56 -2.80 6.03
C SER A 87 8.87 -3.00 4.55
N CYS A 88 9.14 -1.91 3.86
CA CYS A 88 9.40 -1.91 2.43
C CYS A 88 10.47 -0.88 2.07
N THR A 89 10.93 -0.93 0.82
CA THR A 89 11.88 0.03 0.28
C THR A 89 11.29 0.69 -0.96
N ALA A 90 11.60 1.97 -1.16
CA ALA A 90 11.24 2.73 -2.35
C ALA A 90 12.50 3.32 -3.00
N THR A 91 12.40 3.72 -4.26
CA THR A 91 13.45 4.45 -4.98
C THR A 91 12.84 5.66 -5.69
N ASP A 92 13.65 6.47 -6.38
CA ASP A 92 13.15 7.58 -7.19
C ASP A 92 12.38 7.15 -8.45
N ARG A 93 12.28 5.84 -8.71
CA ARG A 93 11.50 5.33 -9.83
C ARG A 93 10.00 5.43 -9.52
N PRO A 94 9.16 5.77 -10.52
CA PRO A 94 7.73 5.78 -10.36
C PRO A 94 7.21 4.47 -9.76
N ALA A 95 6.32 4.58 -8.77
CA ALA A 95 5.56 3.43 -8.32
C ALA A 95 4.66 2.94 -9.46
N ALA A 96 4.59 1.63 -9.66
CA ALA A 96 3.61 1.04 -10.57
C ALA A 96 2.48 0.45 -9.74
N PHE A 97 1.26 0.66 -10.20
CA PHE A 97 0.06 0.19 -9.52
C PHE A 97 -0.62 -0.80 -10.44
N THR A 98 -0.64 -2.08 -10.05
CA THR A 98 -1.39 -3.10 -10.76
C THR A 98 -2.27 -3.86 -9.77
N SER A 99 -3.23 -4.59 -10.28
CA SER A 99 -4.39 -4.98 -9.48
C SER A 99 -4.79 -6.44 -9.67
N GLY A 100 -3.97 -7.18 -10.40
CA GLY A 100 -4.20 -8.59 -10.70
C GLY A 100 -3.50 -9.04 -11.96
N THR A 101 -3.66 -10.33 -12.28
CA THR A 101 -3.32 -10.95 -13.57
C THR A 101 -4.40 -10.75 -14.63
N SER A 102 -5.52 -10.10 -14.29
CA SER A 102 -6.65 -9.82 -15.17
C SER A 102 -6.63 -8.35 -15.61
N ASN A 103 -6.94 -8.10 -16.89
CA ASN A 103 -7.05 -6.76 -17.46
C ASN A 103 -8.19 -5.92 -16.85
N GLU A 104 -9.11 -6.54 -16.11
CA GLU A 104 -10.21 -5.83 -15.45
C GLU A 104 -9.82 -5.28 -14.08
N CYS A 105 -8.68 -5.72 -13.56
CA CYS A 105 -8.20 -5.21 -12.29
C CYS A 105 -7.42 -3.93 -12.57
N MET A 106 -7.98 -2.77 -12.26
CA MET A 106 -7.34 -1.47 -12.48
C MET A 106 -7.68 -0.48 -11.36
N PHE A 107 -6.76 0.45 -11.11
CA PHE A 107 -7.06 1.68 -10.39
C PHE A 107 -7.98 2.55 -11.23
N ALA A 108 -9.05 3.04 -10.63
CA ALA A 108 -9.86 4.08 -11.23
C ALA A 108 -9.07 5.40 -11.22
N PRO A 109 -9.12 6.21 -12.30
CA PRO A 109 -8.54 7.54 -12.28
C PRO A 109 -9.11 8.41 -11.15
N PRO A 110 -8.29 9.28 -10.53
CA PRO A 110 -6.87 9.51 -10.80
C PRO A 110 -5.99 8.36 -10.28
N LEU A 111 -4.90 8.05 -10.98
CA LEU A 111 -3.91 7.10 -10.48
C LEU A 111 -3.11 7.71 -9.32
N PRO A 112 -2.53 6.89 -8.43
CA PRO A 112 -1.68 7.42 -7.37
C PRO A 112 -0.45 8.12 -7.97
N PRO A 113 0.03 9.19 -7.32
CA PRO A 113 1.14 9.98 -7.83
C PRO A 113 2.47 9.22 -7.77
N ASP A 114 3.28 9.36 -8.82
CA ASP A 114 4.60 8.71 -8.93
C ASP A 114 5.58 9.10 -7.81
N HIS A 115 5.35 10.22 -7.14
CA HIS A 115 6.25 10.80 -6.12
C HIS A 115 5.91 10.43 -4.68
N LEU A 116 4.82 9.71 -4.45
CA LEU A 116 4.25 9.47 -3.13
C LEU A 116 5.27 8.92 -2.10
N PHE A 117 6.25 8.13 -2.55
CA PHE A 117 7.25 7.49 -1.68
C PHE A 117 8.67 8.04 -1.86
N ASN A 118 8.81 9.12 -2.63
CA ASN A 118 10.11 9.75 -2.88
C ASN A 118 10.51 10.60 -1.66
N ARG A 119 11.82 10.61 -1.35
CA ARG A 119 12.38 11.47 -0.31
C ARG A 119 13.44 12.40 -0.91
N PRO A 120 13.04 13.57 -1.43
CA PRO A 120 13.98 14.50 -2.07
C PRO A 120 15.13 14.87 -1.13
N GLY A 121 16.37 14.66 -1.58
CA GLY A 121 17.58 14.98 -0.81
C GLY A 121 18.14 13.82 0.03
N GLU A 122 17.49 12.66 0.03
CA GLU A 122 18.03 11.42 0.58
C GLU A 122 18.59 10.52 -0.53
N GLU A 123 19.51 9.61 -0.20
CA GLU A 123 20.04 8.63 -1.14
C GLU A 123 19.15 7.37 -1.12
N ALA A 124 18.56 7.01 -2.27
CA ALA A 124 17.79 5.78 -2.41
C ALA A 124 18.68 4.52 -2.22
N PRO A 125 18.15 3.40 -1.69
CA PRO A 125 16.73 3.13 -1.42
C PRO A 125 16.24 3.69 -0.08
N TYR A 126 15.06 4.29 -0.11
CA TYR A 126 14.36 4.80 1.07
C TYR A 126 13.73 3.63 1.82
N ARG A 127 13.94 3.53 3.13
CA ARG A 127 13.33 2.49 3.97
C ARG A 127 12.09 3.05 4.63
N TRP A 128 11.00 2.32 4.49
CA TRP A 128 9.70 2.67 5.05
C TRP A 128 9.24 1.57 6.00
N ARG A 129 8.73 1.99 7.17
CA ARG A 129 7.79 1.20 7.95
C ARG A 129 6.39 1.60 7.54
N ALA A 130 5.48 0.63 7.57
CA ALA A 130 4.11 0.88 7.18
C ALA A 130 3.13 0.04 7.98
N ARG A 131 1.88 0.52 8.02
CA ARG A 131 0.74 -0.13 8.64
C ARG A 131 -0.40 -0.17 7.65
N LEU A 132 -0.90 -1.36 7.36
CA LEU A 132 -2.17 -1.60 6.69
C LEU A 132 -3.28 -1.65 7.73
N LEU A 133 -4.32 -0.86 7.51
CA LEU A 133 -5.59 -0.89 8.22
C LEU A 133 -6.66 -1.30 7.20
N VAL A 134 -7.44 -2.34 7.50
CA VAL A 134 -8.55 -2.77 6.67
C VAL A 134 -9.84 -2.63 7.45
N ALA A 135 -10.85 -2.05 6.83
CA ALA A 135 -12.23 -2.09 7.31
C ALA A 135 -13.14 -2.68 6.24
N ASN A 136 -14.17 -3.40 6.68
CA ASN A 136 -15.18 -3.97 5.80
C ASN A 136 -16.56 -3.43 6.20
N PHE A 137 -16.95 -2.32 5.58
CA PHE A 137 -18.25 -1.68 5.77
C PHE A 137 -19.16 -1.94 4.55
N GLU A 138 -19.75 -0.90 3.96
CA GLU A 138 -20.46 -0.98 2.67
C GLU A 138 -19.49 -1.20 1.49
N VAL A 139 -18.25 -0.77 1.66
CA VAL A 139 -17.13 -0.92 0.72
C VAL A 139 -15.91 -1.30 1.54
N GLU A 140 -15.10 -2.24 1.04
CA GLU A 140 -13.82 -2.56 1.65
C GLU A 140 -12.84 -1.38 1.53
N GLU A 141 -12.27 -0.96 2.65
CA GLU A 141 -11.36 0.17 2.73
C GLU A 141 -9.98 -0.28 3.23
N HIS A 142 -8.94 0.05 2.47
CA HIS A 142 -7.55 -0.15 2.82
C HIS A 142 -6.91 1.21 3.07
N VAL A 143 -6.35 1.40 4.26
CA VAL A 143 -5.54 2.57 4.58
C VAL A 143 -4.12 2.11 4.89
N LEU A 144 -3.15 2.60 4.12
CA LEU A 144 -1.74 2.35 4.33
C LEU A 144 -1.07 3.60 4.88
N GLN A 145 -0.65 3.56 6.15
CA GLN A 145 0.16 4.60 6.78
C GLN A 145 1.65 4.27 6.59
N PHE A 146 2.46 5.20 6.07
CA PHE A 146 3.90 5.03 5.86
C PHE A 146 4.70 6.05 6.67
N TRP A 147 5.83 5.63 7.23
CA TRP A 147 6.80 6.51 7.89
C TRP A 147 8.24 5.99 7.73
N PRO A 148 9.26 6.86 7.85
CA PRO A 148 10.65 6.44 7.76
C PRO A 148 11.01 5.34 8.78
N ALA A 149 11.75 4.33 8.32
CA ALA A 149 12.24 3.22 9.15
C ALA A 149 13.52 3.54 9.91
#